data_AF-A0A6G0QNI0-F1
#
_entry.id   AF-A0A6G0QNI0-F1
#
_cell.length_a   1.000
_cell.length_b   1.000
_cell.length_c   1.000
_cell.angle_alpha   90.00
_cell.angle_beta   90.00
_cell.angle_gamma   90.00
#
_symmetry.space_group_name_H-M   'P 1'
#
loop_
_entity.id
_entity.type
_entity.pdbx_description
1 polymer ?
#
loop_
_entity_poly.entity_id
_entity_poly.type
_entity_poly.pdbx_seq_one_letter_code
_entity_poly.pdbx_strand_id
1 'polypeptide(L)'
;MESLPLALQREICSFAAAPELIPHEVGGRCAPNFAALFTEPSTLNLQHLARVCRAWREIVAEFCAEHETTRVLTLNFTTGREQEQETEIIKQLLSGNKGDRLLDLRIVITAEKRALWWDLDAQGQTPTPDQTEAATAELSQWVEWRNILKLCPNVRRLDLTGVPLHHLAMGDLLDAASTYCKRLEALILPKKDRLYADAVADNMDFVFWRLYTALKRWNEASGGLRQLTVPSRSEFDREGTSNEFVAKLQKLCPNLEYLDGWKRSYHEGTRMVACDESLCVSREVWKTFCKSCVALREFSWVVVPFSDEFFLPFGQTPKPLLTRLQLTYNTRAPFRIRRHEYSTGGLNVLMAGCPALEHLDVVLHRLQPCDALIYPQIDEMIDPGVFKNDFFLALTENCPQLRSLRIRELGSLATTRKGGNLSTFHTVTDRGLAALWRAPNLAHIDIQDVRCSADAILDFLSTDVSNSQGPSTCSVRFRELGACFGEVVQGVLSDLAKASNQNLLVKMPLAISLSSRRGYVFERSWLIEMQQALQRKYPKGELRFAVFSLKKDKDTGLRSSTSRSVEQEVIAKILARAWIKGDVLRVGRLVLYTHVSALDNRVRKSLENRTSHGSSWIVSQ
;
A
#
# COMPACT_ATOMS: atom_id res chain seq x y z
N MET A 1 -37.30 -8.81 16.04
CA MET A 1 -36.82 -7.43 15.89
C MET A 1 -37.77 -6.74 14.94
N GLU A 2 -38.48 -5.72 15.41
CA GLU A 2 -39.30 -4.89 14.53
C GLU A 2 -38.42 -4.31 13.41
N SER A 3 -38.89 -4.40 12.17
CA SER A 3 -38.17 -3.86 11.02
C SER A 3 -38.14 -2.34 11.13
N LEU A 4 -36.94 -1.76 11.24
CA LEU A 4 -36.74 -0.32 11.09
C LEU A 4 -37.45 0.17 9.81
N PRO A 5 -37.98 1.41 9.78
CA PRO A 5 -38.55 1.97 8.57
C PRO A 5 -37.56 1.92 7.40
N LEU A 6 -38.05 1.62 6.19
CA LEU A 6 -37.21 1.50 4.99
C LEU A 6 -36.33 2.74 4.74
N ALA A 7 -36.86 3.93 5.04
CA ALA A 7 -36.11 5.18 4.96
C ALA A 7 -34.86 5.19 5.87
N LEU A 8 -35.01 4.71 7.11
CA LEU A 8 -33.91 4.64 8.08
C LEU A 8 -32.91 3.54 7.69
N GLN A 9 -33.39 2.41 7.16
CA GLN A 9 -32.53 1.34 6.66
C GLN A 9 -31.68 1.81 5.47
N ARG A 10 -32.27 2.61 4.55
CA ARG A 10 -31.56 3.22 3.42
C ARG A 10 -30.53 4.26 3.87
N GLU A 11 -30.85 5.03 4.91
CA GLU A 11 -29.90 5.98 5.51
C GLU A 11 -28.71 5.25 6.16
N ILE A 12 -28.97 4.17 6.89
CA ILE A 12 -27.93 3.29 7.45
C ILE A 12 -27.10 2.64 6.34
N CYS A 13 -27.72 2.14 5.27
CA CYS A 13 -27.01 1.63 4.09
C CYS A 13 -26.17 2.72 3.43
N SER A 14 -26.67 3.95 3.32
CA SER A 14 -25.90 5.07 2.76
C SER A 14 -24.69 5.45 3.60
N PHE A 15 -24.81 5.34 4.93
CA PHE A 15 -23.71 5.54 5.87
C PHE A 15 -22.70 4.39 5.82
N ALA A 16 -23.17 3.14 5.76
CA ALA A 16 -22.31 1.97 5.63
C ALA A 16 -21.69 1.82 4.24
N ALA A 17 -22.32 2.39 3.21
CA ALA A 17 -21.81 2.52 1.85
C ALA A 17 -20.84 3.69 1.71
N ALA A 18 -20.66 4.53 2.73
CA ALA A 18 -19.60 5.52 2.72
C ALA A 18 -18.30 4.81 2.35
N PRO A 19 -17.54 5.34 1.38
CA PRO A 19 -16.34 4.67 0.90
C PRO A 19 -15.47 4.31 2.10
N GLU A 20 -15.24 3.01 2.27
CA GLU A 20 -14.22 2.56 3.20
C GLU A 20 -12.94 3.05 2.57
N LEU A 21 -12.36 4.06 3.20
CA LEU A 21 -11.20 4.72 2.63
C LEU A 21 -10.07 3.73 2.37
N ILE A 22 -10.07 2.52 2.99
CA ILE A 22 -9.16 1.41 2.67
C ILE A 22 -9.75 0.01 2.99
N PRO A 23 -9.46 -1.05 2.20
CA PRO A 23 -9.69 -2.45 2.59
C PRO A 23 -8.92 -2.93 3.83
N HIS A 24 -9.61 -3.67 4.71
CA HIS A 24 -9.09 -4.28 5.93
C HIS A 24 -8.06 -5.41 5.71
N GLU A 25 -7.95 -5.96 4.51
CA GLU A 25 -6.99 -7.01 4.19
C GLU A 25 -5.87 -6.50 3.27
N VAL A 26 -4.73 -6.11 3.84
CA VAL A 26 -3.49 -5.98 3.05
C VAL A 26 -2.88 -7.38 2.84
N GLY A 27 -3.64 -8.21 2.13
CA GLY A 27 -3.28 -9.56 1.73
C GLY A 27 -2.42 -9.54 0.46
N GLY A 28 -1.14 -9.18 0.58
CA GLY A 28 -0.05 -9.63 -0.31
C GLY A 28 -0.20 -9.45 -1.83
N ARG A 29 -1.12 -8.63 -2.32
CA ARG A 29 -1.18 -8.17 -3.71
C ARG A 29 -1.25 -6.65 -3.67
N CYS A 30 -0.38 -5.98 -4.44
CA CYS A 30 -0.62 -4.61 -4.87
C CYS A 30 -2.08 -4.52 -5.28
N ALA A 31 -2.91 -3.77 -4.56
CA ALA A 31 -4.26 -3.47 -5.01
C ALA A 31 -4.09 -2.53 -6.22
N PRO A 32 -4.37 -2.97 -7.46
CA PRO A 32 -4.34 -2.07 -8.60
C PRO A 32 -5.61 -1.23 -8.51
N ASN A 33 -5.50 0.10 -8.62
CA ASN A 33 -6.61 1.07 -8.57
C ASN A 33 -7.24 1.36 -7.19
N PHE A 34 -6.43 1.82 -6.24
CA PHE A 34 -6.92 2.49 -5.04
C PHE A 34 -7.80 3.73 -5.35
N ALA A 35 -7.54 4.42 -6.46
CA ALA A 35 -8.35 5.56 -6.88
C ALA A 35 -9.80 5.18 -7.21
N ALA A 36 -10.08 3.97 -7.69
CA ALA A 36 -11.45 3.49 -7.97
C ALA A 36 -12.25 3.21 -6.69
N LEU A 37 -11.56 2.87 -5.59
CA LEU A 37 -12.17 2.55 -4.29
C LEU A 37 -12.76 3.77 -3.55
N PHE A 38 -12.49 4.99 -4.01
CA PHE A 38 -12.99 6.22 -3.39
C PHE A 38 -14.48 6.51 -3.65
N THR A 39 -15.06 5.89 -4.68
CA THR A 39 -16.49 6.01 -5.01
C THR A 39 -17.22 4.69 -5.12
N GLU A 40 -16.50 3.56 -5.04
CA GLU A 40 -17.16 2.29 -4.82
C GLU A 40 -17.69 2.27 -3.37
N PRO A 41 -18.97 1.91 -3.17
CA PRO A 41 -19.51 1.79 -1.83
C PRO A 41 -18.66 0.79 -1.04
N SER A 42 -18.46 0.99 0.26
CA SER A 42 -17.77 0.00 1.09
C SER A 42 -18.48 -1.35 0.98
N THR A 43 -17.93 -2.23 0.14
CA THR A 43 -18.51 -3.55 -0.08
C THR A 43 -18.39 -4.39 1.19
N LEU A 44 -17.41 -4.12 2.05
CA LEU A 44 -17.21 -4.84 3.31
C LEU A 44 -18.27 -4.49 4.37
N ASN A 45 -18.53 -3.19 4.64
CA ASN A 45 -19.54 -2.78 5.62
C ASN A 45 -20.95 -3.11 5.13
N LEU A 46 -21.20 -2.97 3.84
CA LEU A 46 -22.43 -3.44 3.22
C LEU A 46 -22.55 -4.97 3.30
N GLN A 47 -21.46 -5.73 3.12
CA GLN A 47 -21.46 -7.18 3.34
C GLN A 47 -21.69 -7.56 4.81
N HIS A 48 -21.19 -6.78 5.77
CA HIS A 48 -21.47 -6.99 7.19
C HIS A 48 -22.95 -6.78 7.51
N LEU A 49 -23.56 -5.70 6.99
CA LEU A 49 -25.01 -5.48 7.09
C LEU A 49 -25.81 -6.60 6.41
N ALA A 50 -25.40 -7.02 5.22
CA ALA A 50 -26.03 -8.11 4.47
C ALA A 50 -25.95 -9.49 5.18
N ARG A 51 -25.09 -9.63 6.19
CA ARG A 51 -24.97 -10.83 7.02
C ARG A 51 -25.85 -10.80 8.28
N VAL A 52 -26.46 -9.66 8.63
CA VAL A 52 -27.32 -9.51 9.82
C VAL A 52 -28.59 -10.36 9.71
N CYS A 53 -29.34 -10.24 8.61
CA CYS A 53 -30.51 -11.08 8.32
C CYS A 53 -30.86 -11.05 6.82
N ARG A 54 -31.85 -11.86 6.40
CA ARG A 54 -32.31 -11.91 5.00
C ARG A 54 -32.82 -10.55 4.49
N ALA A 55 -33.60 -9.83 5.30
CA ALA A 55 -34.14 -8.53 4.92
C ALA A 55 -33.03 -7.49 4.65
N TRP A 56 -32.01 -7.40 5.52
CA TRP A 56 -30.85 -6.54 5.28
C TRP A 56 -30.04 -6.95 4.04
N ARG A 57 -29.95 -8.25 3.74
CA ARG A 57 -29.28 -8.73 2.52
C ARG A 57 -29.98 -8.26 1.25
N GLU A 58 -31.31 -8.33 1.22
CA GLU A 58 -32.11 -7.88 0.08
C GLU A 58 -32.01 -6.36 -0.10
N ILE A 59 -32.12 -5.58 0.99
CA ILE A 59 -31.98 -4.12 0.97
C ILE A 59 -30.58 -3.68 0.53
N VAL A 60 -29.52 -4.32 1.02
CA VAL A 60 -28.15 -4.01 0.61
C VAL A 60 -27.94 -4.34 -0.87
N ALA A 61 -28.45 -5.48 -1.35
CA ALA A 61 -28.33 -5.86 -2.76
C ALA A 61 -29.07 -4.86 -3.68
N GLU A 62 -30.28 -4.47 -3.30
CA GLU A 62 -31.07 -3.44 -4.00
C GLU A 62 -30.36 -2.08 -3.97
N PHE A 63 -29.82 -1.69 -2.82
CA PHE A 63 -29.08 -0.43 -2.66
C PHE A 63 -27.79 -0.40 -3.50
N CYS A 64 -27.00 -1.48 -3.52
CA CYS A 64 -25.80 -1.57 -4.36
C CYS A 64 -26.17 -1.48 -5.85
N ALA A 65 -27.21 -2.22 -6.27
CA ALA A 65 -27.69 -2.19 -7.64
C ALA A 65 -28.21 -0.79 -8.03
N GLU A 66 -28.98 -0.13 -7.16
CA GLU A 66 -29.45 1.24 -7.36
C GLU A 66 -28.28 2.23 -7.41
N HIS A 67 -27.29 2.09 -6.52
CA HIS A 67 -26.12 2.95 -6.45
C HIS A 67 -25.28 2.86 -7.74
N GLU A 68 -24.95 1.64 -8.17
CA GLU A 68 -24.21 1.40 -9.42
C GLU A 68 -24.98 1.87 -10.65
N THR A 69 -26.31 1.71 -10.67
CA THR A 69 -27.13 2.05 -11.84
C THR A 69 -27.52 3.53 -11.93
N THR A 70 -27.52 4.27 -10.81
CA THR A 70 -28.03 5.66 -10.78
C THR A 70 -26.98 6.72 -10.44
N ARG A 71 -25.88 6.36 -9.79
CA ARG A 71 -24.89 7.35 -9.28
C ARG A 71 -23.54 7.30 -9.99
N VAL A 72 -23.23 6.21 -10.68
CA VAL A 72 -21.99 6.04 -11.46
C VAL A 72 -22.35 5.88 -12.94
N LEU A 73 -21.67 6.61 -13.82
CA LEU A 73 -21.84 6.49 -15.26
C LEU A 73 -20.49 6.56 -15.95
N THR A 74 -20.25 5.62 -16.87
CA THR A 74 -19.08 5.64 -17.75
C THR A 74 -19.51 5.99 -19.16
N LEU A 75 -19.02 7.12 -19.67
CA LEU A 75 -19.22 7.56 -21.04
C LEU A 75 -18.06 7.03 -21.88
N ASN A 76 -18.39 6.22 -22.88
CA ASN A 76 -17.42 5.70 -23.83
C ASN A 76 -17.59 6.41 -25.16
N PHE A 77 -16.54 7.11 -25.59
CA PHE A 77 -16.45 7.72 -26.90
C PHE A 77 -15.49 6.91 -27.76
N THR A 78 -15.88 6.67 -29.00
CA THR A 78 -15.06 6.00 -30.00
C THR A 78 -14.81 6.98 -31.13
N THR A 79 -13.55 7.11 -31.53
CA THR A 79 -13.16 8.01 -32.61
C THR A 79 -13.95 7.70 -33.89
N GLY A 80 -14.61 8.70 -34.46
CA GLY A 80 -15.46 8.61 -35.65
C GLY A 80 -16.94 8.28 -35.39
N ARG A 81 -17.38 8.10 -34.14
CA ARG A 81 -18.81 7.88 -33.76
C ARG A 81 -19.32 8.85 -32.71
N GLU A 82 -18.60 9.95 -32.50
CA GLU A 82 -18.78 10.83 -31.35
C GLU A 82 -20.14 11.51 -31.34
N GLN A 83 -20.65 11.95 -32.50
CA GLN A 83 -21.92 12.68 -32.59
C GLN A 83 -23.14 11.78 -32.30
N GLU A 84 -23.10 10.52 -32.79
CA GLU A 84 -24.12 9.51 -32.48
C GLU A 84 -24.09 9.17 -30.98
N GLN A 85 -22.89 8.98 -30.43
CA GLN A 85 -22.69 8.70 -29.01
C GLN A 85 -23.10 9.87 -28.12
N GLU A 86 -22.78 11.12 -28.49
CA GLU A 86 -23.24 12.32 -27.78
C GLU A 86 -24.76 12.37 -27.70
N THR A 87 -25.44 12.14 -28.82
CA THR A 87 -26.91 12.18 -28.88
C THR A 87 -27.54 11.11 -27.98
N GLU A 88 -27.03 9.88 -28.01
CA GLU A 88 -27.51 8.80 -27.16
C GLU A 88 -27.22 9.05 -25.68
N ILE A 89 -26.04 9.58 -25.35
CA ILE A 89 -25.66 9.95 -23.98
C ILE A 89 -26.58 11.05 -23.44
N ILE A 90 -26.85 12.10 -24.23
CA ILE A 90 -27.77 13.17 -23.83
C ILE A 90 -29.16 12.60 -23.54
N LYS A 91 -29.67 11.73 -24.42
CA LYS A 91 -30.95 11.06 -24.23
C LYS A 91 -30.95 10.21 -22.95
N GLN A 92 -29.87 9.49 -22.67
CA GLN A 92 -29.71 8.70 -21.45
C GLN A 92 -29.70 9.58 -20.19
N LEU A 93 -28.99 10.71 -20.21
CA LEU A 93 -28.89 11.63 -19.07
C LEU A 93 -30.23 12.32 -18.76
N LEU A 94 -30.98 12.68 -19.79
CA LEU A 94 -32.33 13.26 -19.65
C LEU A 94 -33.36 12.22 -19.19
N SER A 95 -33.19 10.95 -19.58
CA SER A 95 -34.13 9.89 -19.19
C SER A 95 -34.21 9.73 -17.67
N GLY A 96 -35.39 9.98 -17.09
CA GLY A 96 -35.65 9.81 -15.66
C GLY A 96 -34.80 10.70 -14.74
N ASN A 97 -34.32 11.86 -15.22
CA ASN A 97 -33.41 12.76 -14.50
C ASN A 97 -32.16 12.07 -13.96
N LYS A 98 -31.60 11.11 -14.73
CA LYS A 98 -30.38 10.39 -14.35
C LYS A 98 -29.19 11.33 -14.15
N GLY A 99 -29.04 12.34 -15.01
CA GLY A 99 -27.95 13.31 -14.92
C GLY A 99 -27.90 14.05 -13.57
N ASP A 100 -29.06 14.45 -13.03
CA ASP A 100 -29.14 15.14 -11.74
C ASP A 100 -28.76 14.24 -10.54
N ARG A 101 -28.93 12.93 -10.68
CA ARG A 101 -28.61 11.95 -9.62
C ARG A 101 -27.16 11.47 -9.68
N LEU A 102 -26.45 11.80 -10.77
CA LEU A 102 -25.09 11.34 -11.00
C LEU A 102 -24.10 11.99 -10.03
N LEU A 103 -23.25 11.17 -9.41
CA LEU A 103 -22.22 11.63 -8.48
C LEU A 103 -20.80 11.29 -8.97
N ASP A 104 -20.62 10.18 -9.70
CA ASP A 104 -19.34 9.74 -10.28
C ASP A 104 -19.49 9.63 -11.80
N LEU A 105 -18.74 10.45 -12.52
CA LEU A 105 -18.69 10.45 -13.97
C LEU A 105 -17.30 10.00 -14.43
N ARG A 106 -17.27 8.95 -15.26
CA ARG A 106 -16.05 8.43 -15.87
C ARG A 106 -16.10 8.63 -17.37
N ILE A 107 -15.02 9.15 -17.95
CA ILE A 107 -14.94 9.41 -19.39
C ILE A 107 -13.79 8.59 -19.96
N VAL A 108 -14.10 7.83 -21.01
CA VAL A 108 -13.15 7.00 -21.74
C VAL A 108 -13.25 7.37 -23.21
N ILE A 109 -12.12 7.70 -23.81
CA ILE A 109 -12.02 7.93 -25.26
C ILE A 109 -11.11 6.86 -25.83
N THR A 110 -11.69 5.95 -26.60
CA THR A 110 -10.97 4.89 -27.30
C THR A 110 -10.76 5.29 -28.75
N ALA A 111 -9.50 5.31 -29.20
CA ALA A 111 -9.21 5.30 -30.63
C ALA A 111 -9.70 3.97 -31.23
N GLU A 112 -10.46 4.03 -32.34
CA GLU A 112 -10.67 2.84 -33.16
C GLU A 112 -9.27 2.34 -33.58
N LYS A 113 -8.99 1.03 -33.48
CA LYS A 113 -7.71 0.48 -33.97
C LYS A 113 -7.60 0.72 -35.48
N ARG A 114 -7.09 1.87 -35.88
CA ARG A 114 -6.68 2.20 -37.24
C ARG A 114 -5.21 2.58 -37.17
N ALA A 115 -4.42 2.05 -38.10
CA ALA A 115 -3.00 2.35 -38.19
C ALA A 115 -2.86 3.86 -38.36
N LEU A 116 -2.17 4.50 -37.42
CA LEU A 116 -1.93 5.94 -37.46
C LEU A 116 -0.86 6.21 -38.52
N TRP A 117 -0.84 7.39 -39.13
CA TRP A 117 0.09 7.66 -40.24
C TRP A 117 1.57 7.53 -39.84
N TRP A 118 1.92 7.74 -38.57
CA TRP A 118 3.28 7.48 -38.06
C TRP A 118 3.60 5.99 -37.87
N ASP A 119 2.60 5.10 -37.78
CA ASP A 119 2.81 3.64 -37.82
C ASP A 119 3.18 3.16 -39.24
N LEU A 120 2.85 3.94 -40.27
CA LEU A 120 3.19 3.69 -41.68
C LEU A 120 4.59 4.23 -42.05
N ASP A 121 5.00 5.37 -41.44
CA ASP A 121 6.36 5.91 -41.58
C ASP A 121 7.42 4.98 -40.97
N ALA A 122 7.12 4.35 -39.83
CA ALA A 122 7.98 3.32 -39.24
C ALA A 122 8.14 2.06 -40.13
N GLN A 123 7.27 1.89 -41.13
CA GLN A 123 7.28 0.79 -42.10
C GLN A 123 7.72 1.23 -43.51
N GLY A 124 8.14 2.49 -43.70
CA GLY A 124 8.65 3.02 -44.97
C GLY A 124 7.60 3.19 -46.07
N GLN A 125 6.31 3.35 -45.71
CA GLN A 125 5.23 3.61 -46.67
C GLN A 125 4.83 5.09 -46.64
N THR A 126 4.90 5.77 -47.78
CA THR A 126 4.41 7.16 -47.92
C THR A 126 2.88 7.19 -47.83
N PRO A 127 2.28 8.01 -46.93
CA PRO A 127 0.83 8.10 -46.78
C PRO A 127 0.18 8.70 -48.04
N THR A 128 -0.99 8.19 -48.40
CA THR A 128 -1.79 8.73 -49.52
C THR A 128 -2.51 10.04 -49.11
N PRO A 129 -2.80 10.96 -50.05
CA PRO A 129 -3.44 12.24 -49.74
C PRO A 129 -4.76 12.12 -48.93
N ASP A 130 -5.58 11.10 -49.21
CA ASP A 130 -6.82 10.82 -48.47
C ASP A 130 -6.56 10.41 -47.00
N GLN A 131 -5.40 9.80 -46.71
CA GLN A 131 -5.01 9.41 -45.36
C GLN A 131 -4.45 10.59 -44.55
N THR A 132 -3.81 11.54 -45.24
CA THR A 132 -3.34 12.80 -44.64
C THR A 132 -4.52 13.70 -44.27
N GLU A 133 -5.56 13.77 -45.12
CA GLU A 133 -6.84 14.45 -44.82
C GLU A 133 -7.60 13.78 -43.66
N ALA A 134 -7.59 12.44 -43.57
CA ALA A 134 -8.20 11.72 -42.44
C ALA A 134 -7.47 11.96 -41.10
N ALA A 135 -6.14 12.01 -41.09
CA ALA A 135 -5.36 12.35 -39.90
C ALA A 135 -5.55 13.82 -39.47
N THR A 136 -5.83 14.73 -40.42
CA THR A 136 -6.23 16.12 -40.11
C THR A 136 -7.69 16.22 -39.66
N ALA A 137 -8.58 15.33 -40.12
CA ALA A 137 -9.95 15.22 -39.63
C ALA A 137 -10.05 14.63 -38.20
N GLU A 138 -9.15 13.70 -37.82
CA GLU A 138 -9.02 13.20 -36.44
C GLU A 138 -8.61 14.28 -35.42
N LEU A 139 -7.98 15.37 -35.87
CA LEU A 139 -7.66 16.55 -35.05
C LEU A 139 -8.87 17.49 -34.86
N SER A 140 -9.97 17.27 -35.58
CA SER A 140 -11.19 18.08 -35.56
C SER A 140 -12.31 17.38 -34.79
N GLN A 141 -12.08 17.11 -33.50
CA GLN A 141 -13.04 16.42 -32.63
C GLN A 141 -14.11 17.38 -32.10
N TRP A 142 -15.39 17.09 -32.35
CA TRP A 142 -16.53 17.99 -32.09
C TRP A 142 -17.49 17.44 -31.01
N VAL A 143 -16.99 16.93 -29.88
CA VAL A 143 -17.88 16.66 -28.73
C VAL A 143 -18.12 17.97 -28.00
N GLU A 144 -19.36 18.45 -28.01
CA GLU A 144 -19.73 19.65 -27.26
C GLU A 144 -19.96 19.29 -25.78
N TRP A 145 -18.86 19.17 -25.02
CA TRP A 145 -18.87 18.78 -23.60
C TRP A 145 -19.79 19.61 -22.72
N ARG A 146 -20.09 20.85 -23.14
CA ARG A 146 -21.05 21.74 -22.48
C ARG A 146 -22.47 21.16 -22.48
N ASN A 147 -22.88 20.49 -23.56
CA ASN A 147 -24.20 19.87 -23.68
C ASN A 147 -24.36 18.71 -22.71
N ILE A 148 -23.30 17.93 -22.50
CA ILE A 148 -23.30 16.78 -21.60
C ILE A 148 -23.19 17.22 -20.14
N LEU A 149 -22.16 18.00 -19.80
CA LEU A 149 -21.84 18.31 -18.40
C LEU A 149 -22.84 19.26 -17.73
N LYS A 150 -23.58 20.06 -18.52
CA LYS A 150 -24.71 20.85 -18.02
C LYS A 150 -25.83 19.97 -17.44
N LEU A 151 -25.98 18.75 -17.93
CA LEU A 151 -26.98 17.79 -17.44
C LEU A 151 -26.52 17.03 -16.19
N CYS A 152 -25.27 17.21 -15.76
CA CYS A 152 -24.67 16.50 -14.64
C CYS A 152 -24.18 17.47 -13.53
N PRO A 153 -25.03 18.35 -12.98
CA PRO A 153 -24.59 19.43 -12.09
C PRO A 153 -24.14 18.95 -10.70
N ASN A 154 -24.57 17.76 -10.27
CA ASN A 154 -24.32 17.21 -8.94
C ASN A 154 -23.11 16.27 -8.86
N VAL A 155 -22.37 16.12 -9.96
CA VAL A 155 -21.17 15.29 -10.01
C VAL A 155 -20.15 15.76 -8.96
N ARG A 156 -19.70 14.82 -8.14
CA ARG A 156 -18.69 15.00 -7.10
C ARG A 156 -17.34 14.43 -7.50
N ARG A 157 -17.32 13.45 -8.41
CA ARG A 157 -16.10 12.84 -8.91
C ARG A 157 -16.09 12.82 -10.43
N LEU A 158 -14.96 13.26 -10.99
CA LEU A 158 -14.67 13.17 -12.40
C LEU A 158 -13.42 12.32 -12.63
N ASP A 159 -13.60 11.18 -13.29
CA ASP A 159 -12.53 10.25 -13.64
C ASP A 159 -12.21 10.35 -15.14
N LEU A 160 -11.04 10.93 -15.44
CA LEU A 160 -10.54 11.11 -16.81
C LEU A 160 -9.43 10.11 -17.14
N THR A 161 -9.31 9.01 -16.39
CA THR A 161 -8.21 8.06 -16.57
C THR A 161 -8.20 7.38 -17.94
N GLY A 162 -9.35 7.32 -18.61
CA GLY A 162 -9.53 6.78 -19.96
C GLY A 162 -9.42 7.82 -21.08
N VAL A 163 -9.09 9.08 -20.78
CA VAL A 163 -8.85 10.13 -21.79
C VAL A 163 -7.34 10.29 -21.96
N PRO A 164 -6.74 10.25 -23.16
CA PRO A 164 -5.31 10.49 -23.30
C PRO A 164 -4.91 11.92 -22.89
N LEU A 165 -3.76 12.11 -22.20
CA LEU A 165 -3.31 13.46 -21.77
C LEU A 165 -3.04 14.42 -22.94
N HIS A 166 -2.59 13.90 -24.09
CA HIS A 166 -2.35 14.68 -25.30
C HIS A 166 -3.62 14.96 -26.11
N HIS A 167 -4.77 14.42 -25.68
CA HIS A 167 -6.02 14.56 -26.40
C HIS A 167 -6.53 16.01 -26.31
N LEU A 168 -6.90 16.60 -27.46
CA LEU A 168 -7.33 18.00 -27.55
C LEU A 168 -8.53 18.30 -26.65
N ALA A 169 -9.47 17.34 -26.55
CA ALA A 169 -10.65 17.46 -25.68
C ALA A 169 -10.34 17.64 -24.17
N MET A 170 -9.13 17.33 -23.70
CA MET A 170 -8.79 17.42 -22.27
C MET A 170 -9.00 18.83 -21.71
N GLY A 171 -8.61 19.85 -22.48
CA GLY A 171 -8.77 21.25 -22.06
C GLY A 171 -10.24 21.67 -21.97
N ASP A 172 -11.03 21.29 -22.98
CA ASP A 172 -12.46 21.63 -23.06
C ASP A 172 -13.29 20.87 -22.03
N LEU A 173 -12.92 19.62 -21.73
CA LEU A 173 -13.48 18.83 -20.63
C LEU A 173 -13.30 19.52 -19.29
N LEU A 174 -12.08 19.99 -18.98
CA LEU A 174 -11.80 20.69 -17.73
C LEU A 174 -12.54 22.04 -17.65
N ASP A 175 -12.61 22.78 -18.76
CA ASP A 175 -13.34 24.05 -18.84
C ASP A 175 -14.85 23.85 -18.63
N ALA A 176 -15.45 22.88 -19.32
CA ALA A 176 -16.87 22.56 -19.18
C ALA A 176 -17.18 21.98 -17.78
N ALA A 177 -16.38 21.06 -17.26
CA ALA A 177 -16.58 20.48 -15.94
C ALA A 177 -16.50 21.53 -14.83
N SER A 178 -15.54 22.44 -14.91
CA SER A 178 -15.42 23.54 -13.94
C SER A 178 -16.53 24.57 -14.01
N THR A 179 -17.24 24.65 -15.15
CA THR A 179 -18.37 25.57 -15.35
C THR A 179 -19.68 24.99 -14.80
N TYR A 180 -19.95 23.71 -15.09
CA TYR A 180 -21.25 23.10 -14.80
C TYR A 180 -21.26 22.20 -13.56
N CYS A 181 -20.17 21.47 -13.30
CA CYS A 181 -20.05 20.57 -12.15
C CYS A 181 -19.42 21.31 -10.95
N LYS A 182 -20.19 22.23 -10.35
CA LYS A 182 -19.70 23.10 -9.26
C LYS A 182 -19.44 22.39 -7.94
N ARG A 183 -20.02 21.19 -7.75
CA ARG A 183 -19.91 20.38 -6.53
C ARG A 183 -18.79 19.33 -6.60
N LEU A 184 -17.86 19.50 -7.53
CA LEU A 184 -16.77 18.55 -7.70
C LEU A 184 -15.88 18.54 -6.45
N GLU A 185 -15.61 17.35 -5.93
CA GLU A 185 -14.74 17.09 -4.78
C GLU A 185 -13.48 16.30 -5.20
N ALA A 186 -13.55 15.50 -6.26
CA ALA A 186 -12.47 14.64 -6.73
C ALA A 186 -12.24 14.74 -8.24
N LEU A 187 -11.00 14.97 -8.66
CA LEU A 187 -10.57 14.93 -10.05
C LEU A 187 -9.41 13.94 -10.23
N ILE A 188 -9.54 13.08 -11.24
CA ILE A 188 -8.52 12.07 -11.54
C ILE A 188 -8.04 12.21 -12.96
N LEU A 189 -6.77 12.58 -13.11
CA LEU A 189 -6.14 12.74 -14.39
C LEU A 189 -5.50 11.43 -14.91
N PRO A 190 -5.37 11.31 -16.23
CA PRO A 190 -4.73 10.18 -16.87
C PRO A 190 -3.21 10.21 -16.65
N LYS A 191 -2.60 9.04 -16.78
CA LYS A 191 -1.13 8.90 -16.77
C LYS A 191 -0.60 9.24 -18.17
N LYS A 192 0.59 9.84 -18.24
CA LYS A 192 1.31 10.05 -19.51
C LYS A 192 1.47 8.73 -20.25
N ASP A 193 1.04 8.72 -21.51
CA ASP A 193 1.32 7.64 -22.42
C ASP A 193 2.78 7.72 -22.86
N ARG A 194 3.49 6.59 -22.81
CA ARG A 194 4.89 6.51 -23.23
C ARG A 194 5.02 6.46 -24.75
N LEU A 195 4.01 5.97 -25.45
CA LEU A 195 4.00 5.88 -26.91
C LEU A 195 3.90 7.26 -27.56
N TYR A 196 3.24 8.20 -26.90
CA TYR A 196 2.98 9.56 -27.39
C TYR A 196 3.70 10.61 -26.53
N ALA A 197 4.93 10.32 -26.12
CA ALA A 197 5.66 11.16 -25.15
C ALA A 197 5.85 12.60 -25.64
N ASP A 198 6.11 12.79 -26.94
CA ASP A 198 6.33 14.09 -27.57
C ASP A 198 5.02 14.90 -27.64
N ALA A 199 3.94 14.31 -28.17
CA ALA A 199 2.63 14.94 -28.20
C ALA A 199 2.09 15.29 -26.78
N VAL A 200 2.38 14.44 -25.79
CA VAL A 200 2.04 14.73 -24.38
C VAL A 200 2.86 15.90 -23.85
N ALA A 201 4.13 16.00 -24.23
CA ALA A 201 4.98 17.13 -23.82
C ALA A 201 4.45 18.46 -24.39
N ASP A 202 4.11 18.48 -25.67
CA ASP A 202 3.63 19.69 -26.35
C ASP A 202 2.29 20.18 -25.79
N ASN A 203 1.41 19.27 -25.35
CA ASN A 203 0.09 19.62 -24.81
C ASN A 203 0.06 19.87 -23.29
N MET A 204 1.14 19.53 -22.56
CA MET A 204 1.13 19.52 -21.09
C MET A 204 0.84 20.91 -20.50
N ASP A 205 1.48 21.95 -21.03
CA ASP A 205 1.35 23.31 -20.52
C ASP A 205 -0.08 23.84 -20.70
N PHE A 206 -0.70 23.53 -21.83
CA PHE A 206 -2.10 23.86 -22.10
C PHE A 206 -3.05 23.14 -21.13
N VAL A 207 -2.86 21.84 -20.90
CA VAL A 207 -3.67 21.05 -19.96
C VAL A 207 -3.52 21.59 -18.53
N PHE A 208 -2.31 21.91 -18.08
CA PHE A 208 -2.08 22.44 -16.74
C PHE A 208 -2.64 23.86 -16.57
N TRP A 209 -2.55 24.71 -17.59
CA TRP A 209 -3.23 26.00 -17.58
C TRP A 209 -4.75 25.87 -17.42
N ARG A 210 -5.37 24.93 -18.16
CA ARG A 210 -6.80 24.61 -18.04
C ARG A 210 -7.13 24.00 -16.67
N LEU A 211 -6.29 23.12 -16.14
CA LEU A 211 -6.44 22.55 -14.81
C LEU A 211 -6.44 23.65 -13.74
N TYR A 212 -5.47 24.56 -13.74
CA TYR A 212 -5.41 25.63 -12.73
C TYR A 212 -6.60 26.60 -12.83
N THR A 213 -7.07 26.86 -14.04
CA THR A 213 -8.29 27.65 -14.27
C THR A 213 -9.51 26.94 -13.69
N ALA A 214 -9.62 25.62 -13.93
CA ALA A 214 -10.69 24.79 -13.38
C ALA A 214 -10.66 24.73 -11.85
N LEU A 215 -9.49 24.49 -11.26
CA LEU A 215 -9.28 24.49 -9.80
C LEU A 215 -9.68 25.83 -9.18
N LYS A 216 -9.38 26.96 -9.82
CA LYS A 216 -9.80 28.28 -9.34
C LYS A 216 -11.32 28.40 -9.27
N ARG A 217 -12.04 27.98 -10.32
CA ARG A 217 -13.52 28.00 -10.34
C ARG A 217 -14.13 27.07 -9.28
N TRP A 218 -13.58 25.87 -9.10
CA TRP A 218 -14.04 24.99 -8.02
C TRP A 218 -13.71 25.54 -6.64
N ASN A 219 -12.58 26.22 -6.46
CA ASN A 219 -12.27 26.91 -5.21
C ASN A 219 -13.32 27.98 -4.87
N GLU A 220 -13.67 28.81 -5.86
CA GLU A 220 -14.70 29.86 -5.72
C GLU A 220 -16.11 29.29 -5.48
N ALA A 221 -16.41 28.11 -6.04
CA ALA A 221 -17.74 27.51 -5.97
C ALA A 221 -17.97 26.60 -4.74
N SER A 222 -16.99 25.79 -4.35
CA SER A 222 -17.12 24.74 -3.33
C SER A 222 -16.01 24.72 -2.28
N GLY A 223 -15.06 25.67 -2.32
CA GLY A 223 -13.91 25.70 -1.41
C GLY A 223 -12.76 24.77 -1.83
N GLY A 224 -12.79 24.30 -3.08
CA GLY A 224 -11.72 23.54 -3.72
C GLY A 224 -11.92 22.03 -3.66
N LEU A 225 -11.06 21.30 -4.37
CA LEU A 225 -11.11 19.84 -4.39
C LEU A 225 -10.57 19.24 -3.09
N ARG A 226 -11.14 18.10 -2.70
CA ARG A 226 -10.70 17.26 -1.57
C ARG A 226 -9.76 16.14 -2.04
N GLN A 227 -9.87 15.70 -3.29
CA GLN A 227 -8.96 14.73 -3.90
C GLN A 227 -8.49 15.22 -5.26
N LEU A 228 -7.19 15.08 -5.51
CA LEU A 228 -6.61 15.38 -6.80
C LEU A 228 -5.53 14.34 -7.15
N THR A 229 -5.76 13.62 -8.25
CA THR A 229 -4.80 12.65 -8.80
C THR A 229 -4.14 13.22 -10.05
N VAL A 230 -2.87 13.63 -9.95
CA VAL A 230 -2.07 14.12 -11.09
C VAL A 230 -0.80 13.26 -11.22
N PRO A 231 -0.86 12.17 -12.00
CA PRO A 231 0.23 11.19 -12.04
C PRO A 231 1.40 11.60 -12.94
N SER A 232 1.29 12.69 -13.70
CA SER A 232 2.29 13.10 -14.69
C SER A 232 2.37 14.62 -14.79
N ARG A 233 3.59 15.15 -14.94
CA ARG A 233 3.94 16.58 -15.10
C ARG A 233 5.04 16.70 -16.16
N SER A 234 5.35 17.92 -16.58
CA SER A 234 6.45 18.17 -17.51
C SER A 234 7.79 17.68 -16.94
N GLU A 235 8.57 17.00 -17.77
CA GLU A 235 9.87 16.44 -17.40
C GLU A 235 11.04 17.39 -17.73
N PHE A 236 10.80 18.42 -18.55
CA PHE A 236 11.81 19.38 -18.98
C PHE A 236 12.21 20.34 -17.85
N ASP A 237 11.22 20.89 -17.15
CA ASP A 237 11.40 21.73 -15.96
C ASP A 237 10.71 21.10 -14.75
N ARG A 238 11.31 20.03 -14.22
CA ARG A 238 10.74 19.29 -13.09
C ARG A 238 10.57 20.16 -11.86
N GLU A 239 11.51 21.07 -11.61
CA GLU A 239 11.49 21.92 -10.42
C GLU A 239 10.46 23.05 -10.55
N GLY A 240 10.49 23.81 -11.64
CA GLY A 240 9.55 24.92 -11.84
C GLY A 240 8.11 24.43 -11.91
N THR A 241 7.83 23.35 -12.65
CA THR A 241 6.48 22.78 -12.75
C THR A 241 5.98 22.18 -11.44
N SER A 242 6.86 21.55 -10.65
CA SER A 242 6.50 21.03 -9.32
C SER A 242 6.24 22.17 -8.32
N ASN A 243 7.09 23.21 -8.33
CA ASN A 243 6.93 24.40 -7.49
C ASN A 243 5.62 25.14 -7.81
N GLU A 244 5.34 25.36 -9.09
CA GLU A 244 4.08 25.98 -9.52
C GLU A 244 2.88 25.13 -9.07
N PHE A 245 2.90 23.84 -9.38
CA PHE A 245 1.80 22.92 -9.04
C PHE A 245 1.49 22.96 -7.53
N VAL A 246 2.50 22.75 -6.69
CA VAL A 246 2.31 22.74 -5.23
C VAL A 246 1.88 24.10 -4.69
N ALA A 247 2.41 25.21 -5.23
CA ALA A 247 1.98 26.55 -4.86
C ALA A 247 0.53 26.86 -5.27
N LYS A 248 0.06 26.30 -6.39
CA LYS A 248 -1.36 26.39 -6.80
C LYS A 248 -2.25 25.55 -5.91
N LEU A 249 -1.86 24.32 -5.55
CA LEU A 249 -2.64 23.47 -4.63
C LEU A 249 -2.86 24.13 -3.28
N GLN A 250 -1.81 24.72 -2.70
CA GLN A 250 -1.91 25.47 -1.45
C GLN A 250 -3.00 26.55 -1.50
N LYS A 251 -3.12 27.26 -2.63
CA LYS A 251 -4.04 28.40 -2.77
C LYS A 251 -5.45 28.00 -3.20
N LEU A 252 -5.56 26.96 -4.04
CA LEU A 252 -6.80 26.60 -4.73
C LEU A 252 -7.49 25.36 -4.15
N CYS A 253 -6.80 24.58 -3.32
CA CYS A 253 -7.32 23.36 -2.71
C CYS A 253 -6.95 23.30 -1.22
N PRO A 254 -7.42 24.25 -0.39
CA PRO A 254 -7.03 24.32 1.03
C PRO A 254 -7.50 23.11 1.86
N ASN A 255 -8.57 22.44 1.43
CA ASN A 255 -9.13 21.27 2.10
C ASN A 255 -8.72 19.94 1.45
N LEU A 256 -7.54 19.90 0.79
CA LEU A 256 -7.06 18.71 0.11
C LEU A 256 -6.77 17.59 1.11
N GLU A 257 -7.50 16.49 0.97
CA GLU A 257 -7.36 15.28 1.77
C GLU A 257 -6.44 14.25 1.09
N TYR A 258 -6.43 14.23 -0.24
CA TYR A 258 -5.69 13.26 -1.04
C TYR A 258 -4.94 13.90 -2.22
N LEU A 259 -3.61 13.71 -2.20
CA LEU A 259 -2.72 13.93 -3.33
C LEU A 259 -2.09 12.59 -3.71
N ASP A 260 -2.74 11.86 -4.61
CA ASP A 260 -2.53 10.42 -4.79
C ASP A 260 -2.14 10.01 -6.22
N GLY A 261 -1.65 10.97 -7.02
CA GLY A 261 -1.10 10.71 -8.37
C GLY A 261 -0.11 9.56 -8.41
N TRP A 262 0.73 9.47 -7.37
CA TRP A 262 1.77 8.48 -7.23
C TRP A 262 1.23 7.06 -7.28
N LYS A 263 0.03 6.80 -6.77
CA LYS A 263 -0.57 5.46 -6.76
C LYS A 263 -0.79 4.89 -8.16
N ARG A 264 -0.96 5.75 -9.17
CA ARG A 264 -1.14 5.32 -10.56
C ARG A 264 0.17 4.99 -11.27
N SER A 265 1.28 5.50 -10.77
CA SER A 265 2.60 5.25 -11.34
C SER A 265 3.53 4.45 -10.41
N TYR A 266 3.08 4.17 -9.19
CA TYR A 266 3.78 3.37 -8.19
C TYR A 266 3.88 1.94 -8.65
N HIS A 267 5.12 1.47 -8.70
CA HIS A 267 5.45 0.11 -9.04
C HIS A 267 6.48 -0.42 -8.05
N GLU A 268 6.08 -1.43 -7.29
CA GLU A 268 6.98 -2.20 -6.47
C GLU A 268 7.51 -3.39 -7.28
N GLY A 269 8.74 -3.27 -7.77
CA GLY A 269 9.44 -4.38 -8.41
C GLY A 269 10.07 -5.31 -7.39
N THR A 270 10.63 -6.43 -7.87
CA THR A 270 11.27 -7.43 -7.01
C THR A 270 12.36 -6.84 -6.12
N ARG A 271 13.06 -5.78 -6.56
CA ARG A 271 14.24 -5.20 -5.87
C ARG A 271 14.18 -3.69 -5.68
N MET A 272 13.17 -3.00 -6.19
CA MET A 272 13.16 -1.54 -6.27
C MET A 272 11.74 -0.99 -6.31
N VAL A 273 11.56 0.22 -5.78
CA VAL A 273 10.34 1.01 -5.95
C VAL A 273 10.56 2.08 -7.02
N ALA A 274 9.66 2.13 -7.99
CA ALA A 274 9.64 3.16 -9.02
C ALA A 274 8.29 3.88 -9.01
N CYS A 275 8.32 5.20 -9.20
CA CYS A 275 7.15 6.04 -9.39
C CYS A 275 7.47 7.06 -10.48
N ASP A 276 6.53 7.33 -11.38
CA ASP A 276 6.74 8.36 -12.41
C ASP A 276 6.42 9.76 -11.85
N GLU A 277 5.59 9.84 -10.80
CA GLU A 277 5.41 11.08 -10.07
C GLU A 277 6.62 11.38 -9.16
N SER A 278 7.16 12.59 -9.30
CA SER A 278 8.11 13.21 -8.37
C SER A 278 7.75 14.68 -8.16
N LEU A 279 7.75 15.12 -6.91
CA LEU A 279 7.56 16.51 -6.50
C LEU A 279 8.96 17.10 -6.25
N CYS A 280 9.57 17.63 -7.31
CA CYS A 280 10.86 18.30 -7.25
C CYS A 280 10.69 19.73 -6.74
N VAL A 281 10.23 19.89 -5.51
CA VAL A 281 9.93 21.21 -4.95
C VAL A 281 11.12 21.80 -4.20
N SER A 282 11.24 23.12 -4.27
CA SER A 282 12.13 23.88 -3.41
C SER A 282 11.69 23.76 -1.94
N ARG A 283 12.64 23.95 -1.02
CA ARG A 283 12.40 23.85 0.42
C ARG A 283 11.33 24.84 0.90
N GLU A 284 11.31 26.05 0.34
CA GLU A 284 10.35 27.07 0.75
C GLU A 284 8.93 26.77 0.29
N VAL A 285 8.76 26.26 -0.93
CA VAL A 285 7.45 25.81 -1.42
C VAL A 285 6.96 24.62 -0.59
N TRP A 286 7.83 23.65 -0.30
CA TRP A 286 7.49 22.51 0.55
C TRP A 286 7.05 22.93 1.96
N LYS A 287 7.82 23.82 2.60
CA LYS A 287 7.49 24.35 3.94
C LYS A 287 6.14 25.06 3.96
N THR A 288 5.82 25.80 2.92
CA THR A 288 4.55 26.51 2.81
C THR A 288 3.39 25.54 2.55
N PHE A 289 3.59 24.55 1.70
CA PHE A 289 2.63 23.47 1.47
C PHE A 289 2.31 22.72 2.77
N CYS A 290 3.35 22.31 3.52
CA CYS A 290 3.22 21.59 4.79
C CYS A 290 2.36 22.32 5.83
N LYS A 291 2.35 23.67 5.81
CA LYS A 291 1.52 24.49 6.69
C LYS A 291 0.04 24.49 6.28
N SER A 292 -0.24 24.33 4.98
CA SER A 292 -1.59 24.37 4.43
C SER A 292 -2.28 23.00 4.37
N CYS A 293 -1.52 21.93 4.17
CA CYS A 293 -2.05 20.59 3.88
C CYS A 293 -2.45 19.81 5.16
N VAL A 294 -3.20 20.44 6.06
CA VAL A 294 -3.58 19.86 7.36
C VAL A 294 -4.66 18.78 7.27
N ALA A 295 -5.45 18.81 6.20
CA ALA A 295 -6.54 17.86 5.95
C ALA A 295 -6.07 16.53 5.33
N LEU A 296 -4.78 16.38 5.02
CA LEU A 296 -4.24 15.17 4.40
C LEU A 296 -4.54 13.93 5.22
N ARG A 297 -5.02 12.89 4.53
CA ARG A 297 -5.36 11.60 5.14
C ARG A 297 -4.33 10.51 4.86
N GLU A 298 -3.58 10.67 3.78
CA GLU A 298 -2.55 9.74 3.35
C GLU A 298 -1.40 10.46 2.66
N PHE A 299 -0.18 9.98 2.90
CA PHE A 299 1.00 10.47 2.19
C PHE A 299 2.05 9.37 1.99
N SER A 300 2.76 9.41 0.85
CA SER A 300 3.90 8.53 0.57
C SER A 300 5.14 9.35 0.27
N TRP A 301 6.24 9.02 0.96
CA TRP A 301 7.55 9.62 0.71
C TRP A 301 8.16 9.26 -0.64
N VAL A 302 7.52 8.38 -1.43
CA VAL A 302 7.97 8.04 -2.78
C VAL A 302 8.05 9.26 -3.71
N VAL A 303 7.27 10.32 -3.47
CA VAL A 303 7.23 11.49 -4.34
C VAL A 303 8.15 12.64 -3.93
N VAL A 304 8.72 12.62 -2.73
CA VAL A 304 9.57 13.71 -2.20
C VAL A 304 10.94 13.18 -1.74
N PRO A 305 11.95 14.04 -1.59
CA PRO A 305 13.22 13.65 -1.00
C PRO A 305 13.08 13.03 0.39
N PHE A 306 13.83 11.95 0.64
CA PHE A 306 13.92 11.31 1.95
C PHE A 306 15.01 12.01 2.79
N SER A 307 14.66 13.14 3.40
CA SER A 307 15.57 13.95 4.20
C SER A 307 14.87 14.72 5.33
N ASP A 308 15.65 15.08 6.36
CA ASP A 308 15.21 15.87 7.51
C ASP A 308 14.66 17.24 7.08
N GLU A 309 15.20 17.81 6.00
CA GLU A 309 14.68 19.07 5.42
C GLU A 309 13.23 18.97 4.95
N PHE A 310 12.78 17.75 4.63
CA PHE A 310 11.39 17.46 4.27
C PHE A 310 10.58 16.93 5.47
N PHE A 311 11.19 16.13 6.35
CA PHE A 311 10.54 15.62 7.56
C PHE A 311 10.17 16.74 8.54
N LEU A 312 11.08 17.68 8.80
CA LEU A 312 10.91 18.69 9.82
C LEU A 312 9.73 19.62 9.51
N PRO A 313 9.61 20.26 8.32
CA PRO A 313 8.45 21.11 8.02
C PRO A 313 7.13 20.34 8.02
N PHE A 314 7.15 19.07 7.56
CA PHE A 314 5.96 18.24 7.56
C PHE A 314 5.50 17.91 8.99
N GLY A 315 6.44 17.51 9.85
CA GLY A 315 6.17 17.14 11.25
C GLY A 315 5.85 18.32 12.19
N GLN A 316 6.42 19.49 11.93
CA GLN A 316 6.19 20.71 12.75
C GLN A 316 4.75 21.24 12.68
N THR A 317 4.00 20.91 11.63
CA THR A 317 2.59 21.26 11.52
C THR A 317 1.77 19.98 11.63
N PRO A 318 0.93 19.78 12.67
CA PRO A 318 0.16 18.56 12.83
C PRO A 318 -0.79 18.27 11.65
N LYS A 319 -0.86 17.00 11.23
CA LYS A 319 -1.80 16.46 10.24
C LYS A 319 -2.80 15.56 11.00
N PRO A 320 -3.84 16.14 11.61
CA PRO A 320 -4.73 15.42 12.53
C PRO A 320 -5.59 14.34 11.85
N LEU A 321 -5.68 14.34 10.52
CA LEU A 321 -6.48 13.37 9.77
C LEU A 321 -5.62 12.31 9.05
N LEU A 322 -4.29 12.39 9.16
CA LEU A 322 -3.39 11.50 8.45
C LEU A 322 -3.34 10.14 9.13
N THR A 323 -3.98 9.17 8.49
CA THR A 323 -4.08 7.78 8.99
C THR A 323 -3.06 6.86 8.34
N ARG A 324 -2.47 7.25 7.20
CA ARG A 324 -1.56 6.40 6.43
C ARG A 324 -0.31 7.11 5.98
N LEU A 325 0.82 6.46 6.27
CA LEU A 325 2.13 6.95 5.88
C LEU A 325 2.96 5.83 5.28
N GLN A 326 3.52 6.07 4.10
CA GLN A 326 4.54 5.21 3.52
C GLN A 326 5.89 5.91 3.50
N LEU A 327 6.90 5.25 4.04
CA LEU A 327 8.30 5.67 4.02
C LEU A 327 9.07 4.80 3.03
N THR A 328 9.48 5.39 1.93
CA THR A 328 10.29 4.76 0.88
C THR A 328 10.97 5.87 0.08
N TYR A 329 11.83 5.50 -0.86
CA TYR A 329 12.33 6.41 -1.88
C TYR A 329 12.01 5.88 -3.28
N ASN A 330 12.08 6.76 -4.27
CA ASN A 330 11.83 6.44 -5.67
C ASN A 330 13.14 6.37 -6.46
N THR A 331 13.44 5.23 -7.08
CA THR A 331 14.65 5.07 -7.89
C THR A 331 14.64 5.89 -9.18
N ARG A 332 13.45 6.27 -9.68
CA ARG A 332 13.28 7.07 -10.91
C ARG A 332 13.28 8.58 -10.66
N ALA A 333 13.12 9.01 -9.41
CA ALA A 333 13.15 10.42 -9.07
C ALA A 333 14.55 11.01 -9.27
N PRO A 334 14.67 12.32 -9.52
CA PRO A 334 15.97 12.98 -9.65
C PRO A 334 16.68 13.19 -8.31
N PHE A 335 15.95 13.14 -7.19
CA PHE A 335 16.55 13.18 -5.85
C PHE A 335 17.15 11.82 -5.45
N ARG A 336 18.20 11.86 -4.65
CA ARG A 336 19.01 10.71 -4.24
C ARG A 336 19.08 10.63 -2.72
N ILE A 337 19.30 9.43 -2.20
CA ILE A 337 19.47 9.22 -0.75
C ILE A 337 20.91 9.53 -0.36
N ARG A 338 21.06 10.31 0.71
CA ARG A 338 22.37 10.61 1.33
C ARG A 338 22.25 10.48 2.85
N ARG A 339 23.09 9.64 3.47
CA ARG A 339 23.07 9.26 4.89
C ARG A 339 23.08 10.44 5.86
N HIS A 340 23.71 11.55 5.47
CA HIS A 340 23.81 12.73 6.32
C HIS A 340 22.60 13.68 6.20
N GLU A 341 21.67 13.41 5.29
CA GLU A 341 20.49 14.24 5.06
C GLU A 341 19.25 13.78 5.84
N TYR A 342 19.27 12.58 6.45
CA TYR A 342 18.17 12.07 7.26
C TYR A 342 18.64 11.48 8.59
N SER A 343 17.79 11.55 9.61
CA SER A 343 18.10 11.04 10.95
C SER A 343 16.89 10.42 11.65
N THR A 344 17.14 9.64 12.71
CA THR A 344 16.07 9.22 13.63
C THR A 344 15.34 10.42 14.23
N GLY A 345 16.06 11.52 14.52
CA GLY A 345 15.46 12.74 15.08
C GLY A 345 14.44 13.37 14.13
N GLY A 346 14.78 13.50 12.83
CA GLY A 346 13.85 14.00 11.82
C GLY A 346 12.62 13.10 11.66
N LEU A 347 12.80 11.78 11.66
CA LEU A 347 11.69 10.83 11.65
C LEU A 347 10.81 10.92 12.90
N ASN A 348 11.38 11.17 14.07
CA ASN A 348 10.60 11.36 15.30
C ASN A 348 9.73 12.62 15.22
N VAL A 349 10.26 13.72 14.69
CA VAL A 349 9.47 14.94 14.42
C VAL A 349 8.36 14.66 13.40
N LEU A 350 8.63 13.85 12.37
CA LEU A 350 7.61 13.41 11.42
C LEU A 350 6.47 12.65 12.10
N MET A 351 6.79 11.69 12.99
CA MET A 351 5.76 10.94 13.74
C MET A 351 4.94 11.86 14.66
N ALA A 352 5.58 12.82 15.33
CA ALA A 352 4.90 13.83 16.16
C ALA A 352 3.87 14.66 15.37
N GLY A 353 4.12 14.89 14.08
CA GLY A 353 3.16 15.55 13.20
C GLY A 353 1.98 14.69 12.75
N CYS A 354 1.95 13.39 13.08
CA CYS A 354 0.95 12.43 12.57
C CYS A 354 0.18 11.73 13.73
N PRO A 355 -0.59 12.45 14.56
CA PRO A 355 -1.19 11.86 15.76
C PRO A 355 -2.29 10.83 15.49
N ALA A 356 -2.96 10.91 14.35
CA ALA A 356 -4.02 9.98 13.94
C ALA A 356 -3.51 8.81 13.09
N LEU A 357 -2.18 8.59 13.04
CA LEU A 357 -1.59 7.56 12.20
C LEU A 357 -2.05 6.16 12.64
N GLU A 358 -2.69 5.43 11.72
CA GLU A 358 -3.14 4.06 11.94
C GLU A 358 -2.23 3.05 11.22
N HIS A 359 -1.65 3.42 10.08
CA HIS A 359 -0.86 2.52 9.24
C HIS A 359 0.46 3.15 8.81
N LEU A 360 1.56 2.50 9.19
CA LEU A 360 2.91 2.84 8.75
C LEU A 360 3.49 1.69 7.93
N ASP A 361 3.90 1.97 6.69
CA ASP A 361 4.63 1.04 5.80
C ASP A 361 6.00 1.62 5.44
N VAL A 362 7.07 0.95 5.88
CA VAL A 362 8.45 1.30 5.55
C VAL A 362 8.97 0.29 4.53
N VAL A 363 9.32 0.77 3.34
CA VAL A 363 9.80 -0.05 2.22
C VAL A 363 11.24 0.31 1.93
N LEU A 364 12.14 -0.63 2.23
CA LEU A 364 13.58 -0.50 2.03
C LEU A 364 13.98 -1.26 0.78
N HIS A 365 14.82 -0.69 -0.06
CA HIS A 365 15.27 -1.33 -1.30
C HIS A 365 16.59 -0.73 -1.76
N ARG A 366 17.34 -1.46 -2.59
CA ARG A 366 18.66 -1.02 -3.04
C ARG A 366 18.62 -0.36 -4.42
N LEU A 367 19.43 0.67 -4.60
CA LEU A 367 19.84 1.16 -5.91
C LEU A 367 20.57 0.05 -6.67
N GLN A 368 20.44 0.02 -8.00
CA GLN A 368 21.23 -0.90 -8.79
C GLN A 368 22.72 -0.49 -8.73
N PRO A 369 23.66 -1.44 -8.66
CA PRO A 369 25.10 -1.16 -8.52
C PRO A 369 25.68 -0.24 -9.60
N CYS A 370 25.05 -0.15 -10.77
CA CYS A 370 25.47 0.70 -11.89
C CYS A 370 25.50 2.18 -11.51
N ASP A 371 24.59 2.63 -10.63
CA ASP A 371 24.45 4.04 -10.26
C ASP A 371 25.33 4.41 -9.06
N ALA A 372 25.59 3.46 -8.15
CA ALA A 372 26.38 3.68 -6.93
C ALA A 372 27.88 3.81 -7.22
N LEU A 373 28.38 3.15 -8.26
CA LEU A 373 29.81 3.23 -8.66
C LEU A 373 30.18 4.58 -9.28
N ILE A 374 29.20 5.37 -9.73
CA ILE A 374 29.43 6.66 -10.39
C ILE A 374 29.45 7.82 -9.38
N TYR A 375 28.77 7.67 -8.24
CA TYR A 375 28.64 8.73 -7.23
C TYR A 375 28.84 8.18 -5.81
N PRO A 376 30.07 8.20 -5.26
CA PRO A 376 30.37 7.62 -3.95
C PRO A 376 29.63 8.28 -2.77
N GLN A 377 29.07 9.48 -2.98
CA GLN A 377 28.22 10.19 -2.02
C GLN A 377 26.74 9.77 -2.01
N ILE A 378 26.31 8.88 -2.91
CA ILE A 378 24.93 8.36 -2.95
C ILE A 378 24.89 7.04 -2.21
N ASP A 379 23.94 6.93 -1.28
CA ASP A 379 23.72 5.68 -0.57
C ASP A 379 22.90 4.70 -1.39
N GLU A 380 23.35 3.44 -1.39
CA GLU A 380 22.67 2.34 -2.05
C GLU A 380 21.25 2.10 -1.48
N MET A 381 21.00 2.46 -0.22
CA MET A 381 19.74 2.20 0.48
C MET A 381 19.56 3.18 1.64
N ILE A 382 18.31 3.43 2.04
CA ILE A 382 18.01 4.07 3.34
C ILE A 382 18.66 3.23 4.43
N ASP A 383 19.50 3.85 5.26
CA ASP A 383 20.16 3.16 6.37
C ASP A 383 19.11 2.62 7.35
N PRO A 384 18.97 1.28 7.50
CA PRO A 384 18.06 0.71 8.48
C PRO A 384 18.37 1.15 9.92
N GLY A 385 19.60 1.63 10.16
CA GLY A 385 20.10 2.31 11.35
C GLY A 385 19.14 3.32 11.97
N VAL A 386 18.39 4.04 11.13
CA VAL A 386 17.53 5.14 11.60
C VAL A 386 16.24 4.66 12.27
N PHE A 387 15.79 3.43 11.98
CA PHE A 387 14.62 2.79 12.58
C PHE A 387 15.02 2.00 13.83
N LYS A 388 15.60 2.69 14.82
CA LYS A 388 16.08 2.13 16.09
C LYS A 388 15.07 2.28 17.22
N ASN A 389 15.41 1.83 18.43
CA ASN A 389 14.54 1.93 19.62
C ASN A 389 13.92 3.32 19.84
N ASP A 390 14.70 4.40 19.67
CA ASP A 390 14.20 5.78 19.82
C ASP A 390 13.08 6.12 18.84
N PHE A 391 13.10 5.52 17.64
CA PHE A 391 12.03 5.65 16.65
C PHE A 391 10.75 4.96 17.11
N PHE A 392 10.84 3.72 17.59
CA PHE A 392 9.65 2.99 18.06
C PHE A 392 9.03 3.63 19.30
N LEU A 393 9.86 4.13 20.22
CA LEU A 393 9.38 4.87 21.39
C LEU A 393 8.59 6.11 20.94
N ALA A 394 9.18 6.94 20.09
CA ALA A 394 8.51 8.13 19.55
C ALA A 394 7.26 7.78 18.74
N LEU A 395 7.27 6.71 17.94
CA LEU A 395 6.12 6.25 17.18
C LEU A 395 4.95 5.89 18.12
N THR A 396 5.21 5.11 19.17
CA THR A 396 4.14 4.69 20.10
C THR A 396 3.64 5.80 21.01
N GLU A 397 4.51 6.77 21.34
CA GLU A 397 4.16 7.94 22.14
C GLU A 397 3.31 8.93 21.34
N ASN A 398 3.68 9.19 20.08
CA ASN A 398 3.04 10.20 19.25
C ASN A 398 1.84 9.68 18.45
N CYS A 399 1.75 8.38 18.16
CA CYS A 399 0.70 7.79 17.31
C CYS A 399 -0.13 6.76 18.09
N PRO A 400 -1.01 7.19 19.02
CA PRO A 400 -1.80 6.27 19.85
C PRO A 400 -2.83 5.43 19.06
N GLN A 401 -3.18 5.85 17.85
CA GLN A 401 -4.11 5.14 16.97
C GLN A 401 -3.44 4.11 16.07
N LEU A 402 -2.14 3.85 16.23
CA LEU A 402 -1.40 2.94 15.37
C LEU A 402 -1.96 1.52 15.44
N ARG A 403 -2.46 1.01 14.30
CA ARG A 403 -3.03 -0.33 14.13
C ARG A 403 -2.10 -1.28 13.38
N SER A 404 -1.27 -0.76 12.48
CA SER A 404 -0.40 -1.56 11.62
C SER A 404 0.97 -0.92 11.43
N LEU A 405 2.02 -1.70 11.68
CA LEU A 405 3.40 -1.36 11.39
C LEU A 405 4.02 -2.41 10.47
N ARG A 406 4.61 -1.96 9.36
CA ARG A 406 5.38 -2.80 8.43
C ARG A 406 6.73 -2.18 8.15
N ILE A 407 7.79 -2.97 8.26
CA ILE A 407 9.14 -2.60 7.85
C ILE A 407 9.69 -3.78 7.05
N ARG A 408 9.92 -3.57 5.75
CA ARG A 408 10.21 -4.64 4.80
C ARG A 408 11.28 -4.22 3.80
N GLU A 409 12.10 -5.17 3.38
CA GLU A 409 13.15 -4.98 2.39
C GLU A 409 12.81 -5.69 1.08
N LEU A 410 12.84 -4.98 -0.04
CA LEU A 410 12.70 -5.55 -1.38
C LEU A 410 14.02 -6.15 -1.85
N GLY A 411 13.93 -7.19 -2.67
CA GLY A 411 15.10 -7.84 -3.27
C GLY A 411 15.81 -8.83 -2.36
N SER A 412 15.30 -9.01 -1.15
CA SER A 412 15.81 -9.98 -0.19
C SER A 412 15.51 -11.44 -0.64
N LEU A 413 14.58 -11.65 -1.60
CA LEU A 413 14.45 -12.94 -2.28
C LEU A 413 15.30 -12.99 -3.56
N ALA A 414 16.27 -13.93 -3.52
CA ALA A 414 17.09 -14.42 -4.62
C ALA A 414 18.39 -13.65 -4.92
N THR A 415 19.51 -14.37 -4.72
CA THR A 415 20.81 -14.24 -5.44
C THR A 415 21.83 -13.16 -5.05
N THR A 416 22.22 -13.03 -3.78
CA THR A 416 23.57 -12.54 -3.46
C THR A 416 24.36 -13.61 -2.71
N ARG A 417 24.87 -14.57 -3.51
CA ARG A 417 26.06 -15.33 -3.11
C ARG A 417 27.21 -14.33 -3.06
N LYS A 418 28.00 -14.40 -1.98
CA LYS A 418 29.24 -13.65 -1.68
C LYS A 418 29.05 -12.34 -0.91
N GLY A 419 29.41 -12.42 0.37
CA GLY A 419 30.48 -11.59 0.92
C GLY A 419 30.21 -10.12 1.26
N GLY A 420 29.00 -9.60 1.05
CA GLY A 420 28.63 -8.31 1.64
C GLY A 420 28.26 -8.52 3.10
N ASN A 421 29.08 -8.03 4.03
CA ASN A 421 28.64 -7.73 5.39
C ASN A 421 27.50 -6.71 5.30
N LEU A 422 26.28 -7.19 5.05
CA LEU A 422 25.08 -6.39 5.21
C LEU A 422 25.09 -5.91 6.65
N SER A 423 24.90 -4.61 6.84
CA SER A 423 24.44 -4.03 8.10
C SER A 423 23.08 -4.65 8.40
N THR A 424 23.14 -5.86 8.94
CA THR A 424 22.07 -6.54 9.65
C THR A 424 21.42 -5.52 10.55
N PHE A 425 20.10 -5.39 10.45
CA PHE A 425 19.30 -4.57 11.36
C PHE A 425 19.65 -5.00 12.80
N HIS A 426 20.57 -4.27 13.41
CA HIS A 426 20.92 -4.40 14.83
C HIS A 426 20.17 -3.36 15.64
N THR A 427 19.11 -2.79 15.08
CA THR A 427 18.53 -1.51 15.48
C THR A 427 17.27 -1.69 16.32
N VAL A 428 16.49 -2.74 16.05
CA VAL A 428 15.34 -3.12 16.88
C VAL A 428 15.83 -4.11 17.92
N THR A 429 15.82 -3.71 19.20
CA THR A 429 16.08 -4.60 20.33
C THR A 429 14.81 -4.79 21.15
N ASP A 430 14.89 -5.63 22.19
CA ASP A 430 13.80 -5.89 23.13
C ASP A 430 13.16 -4.61 23.69
N ARG A 431 13.95 -3.54 23.86
CA ARG A 431 13.45 -2.22 24.31
C ARG A 431 12.48 -1.59 23.31
N GLY A 432 12.81 -1.61 22.01
CA GLY A 432 11.93 -1.07 20.97
C GLY A 432 10.68 -1.91 20.80
N LEU A 433 10.82 -3.24 20.89
CA LEU A 433 9.68 -4.14 20.86
C LEU A 433 8.75 -3.96 22.09
N ALA A 434 9.32 -3.71 23.27
CA ALA A 434 8.56 -3.39 24.49
C ALA A 434 7.74 -2.11 24.37
N ALA A 435 8.19 -1.14 23.57
CA ALA A 435 7.36 0.01 23.22
C ALA A 435 6.16 -0.41 22.37
N LEU A 436 6.41 -1.20 21.31
CA LEU A 436 5.37 -1.69 20.39
C LEU A 436 4.31 -2.53 21.11
N TRP A 437 4.70 -3.40 22.04
CA TRP A 437 3.75 -4.23 22.79
C TRP A 437 2.82 -3.44 23.71
N ARG A 438 3.23 -2.24 24.14
CA ARG A 438 2.43 -1.34 24.97
C ARG A 438 1.51 -0.42 24.15
N ALA A 439 1.62 -0.44 22.81
CA ALA A 439 0.77 0.37 21.96
C ALA A 439 -0.68 -0.17 21.98
N PRO A 440 -1.69 0.64 22.35
CA PRO A 440 -3.01 0.13 22.73
C PRO A 440 -3.79 -0.48 21.55
N ASN A 441 -3.60 0.07 20.35
CA ASN A 441 -4.37 -0.29 19.16
C ASN A 441 -3.58 -1.16 18.17
N LEU A 442 -2.32 -1.49 18.47
CA LEU A 442 -1.43 -2.13 17.51
C LEU A 442 -1.80 -3.59 17.32
N ALA A 443 -2.41 -3.88 16.17
CA ALA A 443 -2.92 -5.21 15.82
C ALA A 443 -1.99 -5.96 14.86
N HIS A 444 -1.27 -5.25 14.00
CA HIS A 444 -0.47 -5.88 12.94
C HIS A 444 0.97 -5.38 12.97
N ILE A 445 1.90 -6.30 13.15
CA ILE A 445 3.34 -6.02 13.10
C ILE A 445 3.97 -6.96 12.07
N ASP A 446 4.69 -6.41 11.10
CA ASP A 446 5.48 -7.17 10.12
C ASP A 446 6.83 -6.50 9.92
N ILE A 447 7.84 -6.95 10.66
CA ILE A 447 9.18 -6.36 10.66
C ILE A 447 10.16 -7.40 10.14
N GLN A 448 10.96 -7.01 9.15
CA GLN A 448 12.08 -7.79 8.65
C GLN A 448 13.37 -7.49 9.43
N ASP A 449 14.20 -8.51 9.58
CA ASP A 449 15.52 -8.48 10.20
C ASP A 449 15.48 -8.04 11.69
N VAL A 450 14.61 -8.67 12.49
CA VAL A 450 14.50 -8.35 13.93
C VAL A 450 15.53 -9.11 14.76
N ARG A 451 16.19 -8.41 15.70
CA ARG A 451 16.90 -9.03 16.83
C ARG A 451 16.06 -8.95 18.09
N CYS A 452 15.53 -10.09 18.50
CA CYS A 452 14.79 -10.22 19.76
C CYS A 452 15.36 -11.37 20.58
N SER A 453 15.24 -11.28 21.91
CA SER A 453 15.44 -12.42 22.81
C SER A 453 14.17 -13.27 22.90
N ALA A 454 14.29 -14.46 23.51
CA ALA A 454 13.13 -15.25 23.89
C ALA A 454 12.25 -14.52 24.92
N ASP A 455 12.88 -13.86 25.90
CA ASP A 455 12.21 -13.09 26.96
C ASP A 455 11.31 -12.00 26.37
N ALA A 456 11.80 -11.28 25.34
CA ALA A 456 11.01 -10.30 24.60
C ALA A 456 9.68 -10.88 24.06
N ILE A 457 9.71 -12.08 23.49
CA ILE A 457 8.51 -12.74 22.97
C ILE A 457 7.59 -13.20 24.10
N LEU A 458 8.16 -13.68 25.22
CA LEU A 458 7.41 -14.15 26.38
C LEU A 458 6.76 -13.01 27.15
N ASP A 459 7.44 -11.87 27.29
CA ASP A 459 6.92 -10.65 27.90
C ASP A 459 5.63 -10.20 27.20
N PHE A 460 5.61 -10.25 25.87
CA PHE A 460 4.41 -9.93 25.10
C PHE A 460 3.25 -10.88 25.38
N LEU A 461 3.51 -12.18 25.50
CA LEU A 461 2.47 -13.17 25.85
C LEU A 461 1.91 -12.92 27.25
N SER A 462 2.75 -12.43 28.17
CA SER A 462 2.37 -12.10 29.54
C SER A 462 1.70 -10.72 29.71
N THR A 463 1.70 -9.88 28.68
CA THR A 463 1.21 -8.50 28.79
C THR A 463 -0.32 -8.51 28.91
N ASP A 464 -0.83 -8.07 30.07
CA ASP A 464 -2.26 -8.00 30.36
C ASP A 464 -2.89 -6.85 29.55
N VAL A 465 -3.43 -7.14 28.36
CA VAL A 465 -4.13 -6.14 27.52
C VAL A 465 -5.57 -5.91 28.01
N SER A 466 -5.76 -5.88 29.33
CA SER A 466 -7.06 -5.85 30.01
C SER A 466 -7.74 -4.47 30.02
N ASN A 467 -7.10 -3.42 29.50
CA ASN A 467 -7.74 -2.12 29.36
C ASN A 467 -8.50 -2.04 28.02
N SER A 468 -9.83 -2.18 28.17
CA SER A 468 -10.94 -1.98 27.23
C SER A 468 -10.65 -1.15 25.97
N GLN A 469 -11.04 -1.71 24.81
CA GLN A 469 -10.87 -1.29 23.40
C GLN A 469 -9.64 -1.84 22.64
N GLY A 470 -8.99 -2.90 23.13
CA GLY A 470 -7.93 -3.58 22.37
C GLY A 470 -8.41 -4.21 21.04
N PRO A 471 -7.49 -4.46 20.08
CA PRO A 471 -7.84 -5.02 18.78
C PRO A 471 -8.45 -6.43 18.90
N SER A 472 -9.41 -6.74 18.02
CA SER A 472 -10.14 -8.03 18.01
C SER A 472 -9.25 -9.23 17.68
N THR A 473 -8.11 -9.00 17.03
CA THR A 473 -7.09 -10.00 16.69
C THR A 473 -5.73 -9.33 16.55
N CYS A 474 -4.67 -9.94 17.07
CA CYS A 474 -3.28 -9.48 16.92
C CYS A 474 -2.46 -10.46 16.05
N SER A 475 -1.68 -9.93 15.11
CA SER A 475 -0.81 -10.69 14.21
C SER A 475 0.58 -10.05 14.14
N VAL A 476 1.58 -10.75 14.67
CA VAL A 476 2.98 -10.36 14.69
C VAL A 476 3.79 -11.26 13.76
N ARG A 477 4.59 -10.66 12.88
CA ARG A 477 5.50 -11.36 11.96
C ARG A 477 6.89 -10.74 12.08
N PHE A 478 7.83 -11.55 12.55
CA PHE A 478 9.25 -11.23 12.51
C PHE A 478 9.93 -12.12 11.47
N ARG A 479 10.52 -11.47 10.49
CA ARG A 479 11.20 -12.13 9.37
C ARG A 479 12.71 -11.99 9.52
N GLU A 480 13.45 -12.96 9.04
CA GLU A 480 14.91 -12.98 9.07
C GLU A 480 15.55 -12.73 10.45
N LEU A 481 15.19 -13.53 11.46
CA LEU A 481 15.89 -13.51 12.76
C LEU A 481 17.38 -13.93 12.65
N GLY A 482 17.82 -14.38 11.47
CA GLY A 482 19.22 -14.70 11.20
C GLY A 482 19.75 -15.80 12.13
N ALA A 483 20.89 -15.52 12.77
CA ALA A 483 21.56 -16.44 13.69
C ALA A 483 20.79 -16.65 15.01
N CYS A 484 20.04 -15.65 15.46
CA CYS A 484 19.30 -15.68 16.73
C CYS A 484 18.09 -16.63 16.68
N PHE A 485 17.65 -17.04 15.48
CA PHE A 485 16.43 -17.83 15.31
C PHE A 485 16.40 -19.12 16.13
N GLY A 486 17.52 -19.86 16.18
CA GLY A 486 17.61 -21.11 16.94
C GLY A 486 17.44 -20.89 18.44
N GLU A 487 18.22 -19.97 19.00
CA GLU A 487 18.23 -19.63 20.42
C GLU A 487 16.86 -19.09 20.87
N VAL A 488 16.27 -18.18 20.08
CA VAL A 488 14.94 -17.60 20.39
C VAL A 488 13.87 -18.69 20.39
N VAL A 489 13.81 -19.54 19.37
CA VAL A 489 12.81 -20.62 19.29
C VAL A 489 12.99 -21.61 20.45
N GLN A 490 14.23 -21.96 20.77
CA GLN A 490 14.53 -22.88 21.87
C GLN A 490 14.12 -22.29 23.22
N GLY A 491 14.47 -21.03 23.49
CA GLY A 491 14.08 -20.32 24.71
C GLY A 491 12.56 -20.23 24.85
N VAL A 492 11.89 -19.71 23.82
CA VAL A 492 10.42 -19.53 23.85
C VAL A 492 9.69 -20.87 24.09
N LEU A 493 10.04 -21.94 23.37
CA LEU A 493 9.37 -23.23 23.56
C LEU A 493 9.71 -23.87 24.91
N SER A 494 10.96 -23.78 25.35
CA SER A 494 11.38 -24.36 26.63
C SER A 494 10.70 -23.67 27.81
N ASP A 495 10.60 -22.35 27.79
CA ASP A 495 10.03 -21.59 28.89
C ASP A 495 8.51 -21.66 28.89
N LEU A 496 7.87 -21.69 27.73
CA LEU A 496 6.43 -22.00 27.66
C LEU A 496 6.11 -23.40 28.18
N ALA A 497 6.99 -24.38 27.94
CA ALA A 497 6.83 -25.74 28.46
C ALA A 497 7.10 -25.84 29.98
N LYS A 498 8.06 -25.07 30.51
CA LYS A 498 8.49 -25.13 31.93
C LYS A 498 7.75 -24.19 32.87
N ALA A 499 7.26 -23.05 32.40
CA ALA A 499 6.74 -22.01 33.29
C ALA A 499 5.56 -22.51 34.13
N SER A 500 5.62 -22.35 35.45
CA SER A 500 4.59 -22.78 36.40
C SER A 500 3.32 -21.91 36.38
N ASN A 501 3.39 -20.74 35.73
CA ASN A 501 2.35 -19.72 35.79
C ASN A 501 1.24 -19.96 34.75
N GLN A 502 0.01 -20.13 35.25
CA GLN A 502 -1.21 -20.30 34.45
C GLN A 502 -1.69 -19.02 33.74
N ASN A 503 -1.03 -17.87 33.96
CA ASN A 503 -1.51 -16.55 33.55
C ASN A 503 -0.77 -15.90 32.35
N LEU A 504 -0.03 -16.68 31.55
CA LEU A 504 0.79 -16.15 30.44
C LEU A 504 0.03 -15.94 29.11
N LEU A 505 -1.31 -15.97 29.11
CA LEU A 505 -2.07 -15.91 27.86
C LEU A 505 -2.88 -14.63 27.75
N VAL A 506 -2.53 -13.84 26.75
CA VAL A 506 -3.35 -12.73 26.28
C VAL A 506 -4.76 -13.24 25.95
N LYS A 507 -5.79 -12.56 26.48
CA LYS A 507 -7.21 -12.94 26.28
C LYS A 507 -7.71 -12.77 24.84
N MET A 508 -6.95 -12.08 23.98
CA MET A 508 -7.31 -11.83 22.58
C MET A 508 -6.75 -12.92 21.65
N PRO A 509 -7.39 -13.19 20.49
CA PRO A 509 -6.81 -14.00 19.43
C PRO A 509 -5.45 -13.43 18.97
N LEU A 510 -4.40 -14.23 19.05
CA LEU A 510 -3.02 -13.82 18.77
C LEU A 510 -2.34 -14.84 17.85
N ALA A 511 -1.52 -14.33 16.92
CA ALA A 511 -0.57 -15.11 16.16
C ALA A 511 0.80 -14.42 16.11
N ILE A 512 1.85 -15.11 16.53
CA ILE A 512 3.25 -14.68 16.43
C ILE A 512 3.98 -15.62 15.48
N SER A 513 4.58 -15.08 14.44
CA SER A 513 5.30 -15.84 13.42
C SER A 513 6.74 -15.37 13.34
N LEU A 514 7.66 -16.23 13.75
CA LEU A 514 9.10 -16.01 13.69
C LEU A 514 9.67 -16.78 12.50
N SER A 515 10.50 -16.16 11.67
CA SER A 515 11.08 -16.84 10.50
C SER A 515 12.52 -16.45 10.23
N SER A 516 13.26 -17.38 9.62
CA SER A 516 14.65 -17.20 9.17
C SER A 516 14.86 -17.98 7.89
N ARG A 517 15.39 -17.33 6.83
CA ARG A 517 15.72 -18.00 5.55
C ARG A 517 16.65 -19.17 5.72
N ARG A 518 17.67 -19.03 6.55
CA ARG A 518 18.62 -20.12 6.81
C ARG A 518 17.98 -21.22 7.65
N GLY A 519 16.95 -20.88 8.43
CA GLY A 519 16.36 -21.76 9.42
C GLY A 519 17.36 -22.24 10.46
N TYR A 520 16.92 -23.16 11.31
CA TYR A 520 17.74 -23.82 12.31
C TYR A 520 17.39 -25.30 12.36
N VAL A 521 18.36 -26.14 12.74
CA VAL A 521 18.17 -27.59 12.79
C VAL A 521 17.80 -27.98 14.22
N PHE A 522 16.60 -28.52 14.39
CA PHE A 522 16.11 -29.04 15.67
C PHE A 522 16.01 -30.56 15.62
N GLU A 523 16.21 -31.21 16.76
CA GLU A 523 15.86 -32.62 16.92
C GLU A 523 14.34 -32.78 16.86
N ARG A 524 13.89 -33.78 16.10
CA ARG A 524 12.46 -34.07 15.93
C ARG A 524 11.86 -34.56 17.23
N SER A 525 12.58 -35.40 17.98
CA SER A 525 12.22 -35.87 19.32
C SER A 525 11.98 -34.70 20.27
N TRP A 526 12.89 -33.73 20.31
CA TRP A 526 12.78 -32.54 21.15
C TRP A 526 11.55 -31.71 20.80
N LEU A 527 11.28 -31.47 19.51
CA LEU A 527 10.08 -30.72 19.11
C LEU A 527 8.78 -31.45 19.49
N ILE A 528 8.76 -32.80 19.40
CA ILE A 528 7.63 -33.63 19.84
C ILE A 528 7.45 -33.53 21.37
N GLU A 529 8.54 -33.55 22.13
CA GLU A 529 8.51 -33.39 23.58
C GLU A 529 7.92 -32.03 23.98
N MET A 530 8.36 -30.94 23.34
CA MET A 530 7.82 -29.60 23.59
C MET A 530 6.34 -29.52 23.23
N GLN A 531 5.90 -30.17 22.16
CA GLN A 531 4.48 -30.26 21.80
C GLN A 531 3.67 -30.96 22.89
N GLN A 532 4.12 -32.13 23.36
CA GLN A 532 3.41 -32.86 24.41
C GLN A 532 3.36 -32.05 25.71
N ALA A 533 4.45 -31.35 26.06
CA ALA A 533 4.49 -30.48 27.23
C ALA A 533 3.47 -29.33 27.11
N LEU A 534 3.41 -28.63 25.97
CA LEU A 534 2.42 -27.57 25.74
C LEU A 534 0.98 -28.11 25.72
N GLN A 535 0.73 -29.30 25.15
CA GLN A 535 -0.61 -29.91 25.16
C GLN A 535 -1.08 -30.31 26.55
N ARG A 536 -0.18 -30.81 27.41
CA ARG A 536 -0.49 -31.09 28.82
C ARG A 536 -0.82 -29.81 29.58
N LYS A 537 -0.11 -28.71 29.28
CA LYS A 537 -0.28 -27.43 29.96
C LYS A 537 -1.51 -26.65 29.48
N TYR A 538 -1.80 -26.69 28.17
CA TYR A 538 -2.93 -26.00 27.54
C TYR A 538 -3.90 -27.02 26.91
N PRO A 539 -4.60 -27.84 27.71
CA PRO A 539 -5.39 -28.97 27.22
C PRO A 539 -6.57 -28.56 26.34
N LYS A 540 -7.08 -27.33 26.53
CA LYS A 540 -8.15 -26.74 25.70
C LYS A 540 -7.62 -26.14 24.38
N GLY A 541 -6.31 -26.22 24.15
CA GLY A 541 -5.64 -25.66 22.97
C GLY A 541 -5.61 -24.14 22.95
N GLU A 542 -5.52 -23.53 24.13
CA GLU A 542 -5.46 -22.07 24.37
C GLU A 542 -4.20 -21.43 23.77
N LEU A 543 -3.12 -22.21 23.67
CA LEU A 543 -1.92 -21.86 22.94
C LEU A 543 -1.43 -23.07 22.16
N ARG A 544 -1.07 -22.84 20.89
CA ARG A 544 -0.59 -23.86 19.97
C ARG A 544 0.63 -23.34 19.24
N PHE A 545 1.45 -24.25 18.73
CA PHE A 545 2.50 -23.89 17.79
C PHE A 545 2.50 -24.78 16.57
N ALA A 546 3.03 -24.25 15.47
CA ALA A 546 3.33 -24.96 14.25
C ALA A 546 4.73 -24.59 13.77
N VAL A 547 5.47 -25.59 13.29
CA VAL A 547 6.81 -25.37 12.70
C VAL A 547 6.75 -25.69 11.21
N PHE A 548 7.35 -24.80 10.42
CA PHE A 548 7.43 -24.96 8.98
C PHE A 548 8.86 -25.36 8.62
N SER A 549 9.02 -26.59 8.13
CA SER A 549 10.32 -27.08 7.67
C SER A 549 10.63 -26.51 6.30
N LEU A 550 11.87 -26.09 6.08
CA LEU A 550 12.38 -25.76 4.75
C LEU A 550 12.54 -27.06 3.95
N LYS A 551 12.22 -27.05 2.64
CA LYS A 551 12.51 -28.20 1.77
C LYS A 551 13.99 -28.54 1.88
N LYS A 552 14.29 -29.83 1.73
CA LYS A 552 15.65 -30.32 1.47
C LYS A 552 16.21 -29.49 0.31
N ASP A 553 17.12 -28.56 0.60
CA ASP A 553 17.92 -27.97 -0.46
C ASP A 553 18.58 -29.13 -1.20
N LYS A 554 18.50 -29.13 -2.53
CA LYS A 554 19.33 -30.01 -3.36
C LYS A 554 20.85 -29.77 -3.14
N ASP A 555 21.20 -28.78 -2.32
CA ASP A 555 22.57 -28.47 -1.87
C ASP A 555 23.16 -29.49 -0.88
N THR A 556 22.45 -30.57 -0.51
CA THR A 556 23.12 -31.77 0.04
C THR A 556 23.88 -32.57 -1.03
N GLY A 557 23.80 -32.19 -2.31
CA GLY A 557 24.79 -32.61 -3.28
C GLY A 557 26.15 -32.11 -2.82
N LEU A 558 27.02 -33.02 -2.36
CA LEU A 558 28.42 -32.75 -2.02
C LEU A 558 29.07 -31.94 -3.15
N ARG A 559 29.08 -30.61 -3.05
CA ARG A 559 30.00 -29.77 -3.78
C ARG A 559 31.02 -29.28 -2.78
N SER A 560 32.18 -29.93 -2.82
CA SER A 560 33.39 -29.57 -2.09
C SER A 560 33.74 -28.11 -2.38
N SER A 561 33.49 -27.22 -1.42
CA SER A 561 34.21 -25.95 -1.34
C SER A 561 35.32 -26.11 -0.31
N THR A 562 36.56 -25.94 -0.76
CA THR A 562 37.85 -26.18 -0.09
C THR A 562 38.16 -25.27 1.11
N SER A 563 37.17 -24.87 1.91
CA SER A 563 37.39 -23.97 3.05
C SER A 563 36.41 -24.17 4.21
N ARG A 564 36.13 -25.42 4.60
CA ARG A 564 35.40 -25.71 5.86
C ARG A 564 36.41 -26.13 6.92
N SER A 565 36.25 -25.65 8.14
CA SER A 565 37.07 -26.14 9.27
C SER A 565 36.76 -27.62 9.54
N VAL A 566 37.70 -28.35 10.15
CA VAL A 566 37.54 -29.78 10.47
C VAL A 566 36.27 -30.02 11.31
N GLU A 567 35.98 -29.13 12.26
CA GLU A 567 34.75 -29.16 13.07
C GLU A 567 33.47 -29.00 12.24
N GLN A 568 33.48 -28.11 11.25
CA GLN A 568 32.33 -27.91 10.35
C GLN A 568 32.08 -29.14 9.46
N GLU A 569 33.12 -29.86 9.06
CA GLU A 569 32.97 -31.12 8.31
C GLU A 569 32.42 -32.26 9.17
N VAL A 570 32.86 -32.38 10.43
CA VAL A 570 32.33 -33.37 11.36
C VAL A 570 30.85 -33.10 11.66
N ILE A 571 30.50 -31.84 11.96
CA ILE A 571 29.10 -31.43 12.17
C ILE A 571 28.26 -31.68 10.91
N ALA A 572 28.76 -31.36 9.72
CA ALA A 572 28.05 -31.62 8.47
C ALA A 572 27.80 -33.13 8.23
N LYS A 573 28.78 -33.99 8.54
CA LYS A 573 28.63 -35.46 8.42
C LYS A 573 27.62 -36.01 9.44
N ILE A 574 27.62 -35.51 10.67
CA ILE A 574 26.65 -35.90 11.71
C ILE A 574 25.23 -35.48 11.29
N LEU A 575 25.06 -34.22 10.87
CA LEU A 575 23.78 -33.71 10.39
C LEU A 575 23.29 -34.47 9.16
N ALA A 576 24.16 -34.80 8.20
CA ALA A 576 23.79 -35.60 7.03
C ALA A 576 23.25 -36.99 7.43
N ARG A 577 23.89 -37.66 8.41
CA ARG A 577 23.42 -38.96 8.92
C ARG A 577 22.08 -38.83 9.66
N ALA A 578 21.91 -37.81 10.50
CA ALA A 578 20.64 -37.54 11.21
C ALA A 578 19.50 -37.17 10.24
N TRP A 579 19.80 -36.45 9.15
CA TRP A 579 18.84 -36.12 8.09
C TRP A 579 18.38 -37.35 7.30
N ILE A 580 19.27 -38.33 7.09
CA ILE A 580 18.93 -39.60 6.43
C ILE A 580 17.99 -40.43 7.31
N LYS A 581 18.19 -40.41 8.63
CA LYS A 581 17.33 -41.10 9.60
C LYS A 581 16.01 -40.38 9.89
N GLY A 582 15.90 -39.09 9.55
CA GLY A 582 14.73 -38.27 9.83
C GLY A 582 14.65 -37.76 11.27
N ASP A 583 15.77 -37.83 12.00
CA ASP A 583 15.89 -37.50 13.43
C ASP A 583 15.93 -35.98 13.67
N VAL A 584 16.24 -35.19 12.64
CA VAL A 584 16.33 -33.74 12.73
C VAL A 584 15.55 -33.05 11.62
N LEU A 585 15.08 -31.84 11.91
CA LEU A 585 14.27 -31.01 11.02
C LEU A 585 14.86 -29.62 10.91
N ARG A 586 15.05 -29.15 9.67
CA ARG A 586 15.43 -27.75 9.40
C ARG A 586 14.17 -26.89 9.39
N VAL A 587 13.93 -26.20 10.49
CA VAL A 587 12.79 -25.30 10.66
C VAL A 587 13.17 -23.92 10.16
N GLY A 588 12.38 -23.36 9.23
CA GLY A 588 12.55 -21.99 8.73
C GLY A 588 11.57 -21.00 9.34
N ARG A 589 10.49 -21.48 9.95
CA ARG A 589 9.48 -20.63 10.58
C ARG A 589 8.78 -21.34 11.74
N LEU A 590 8.62 -20.64 12.85
CA LEU A 590 7.77 -20.99 13.99
C LEU A 590 6.54 -20.08 13.98
N VAL A 591 5.36 -20.65 14.21
CA VAL A 591 4.12 -19.89 14.41
C VAL A 591 3.50 -20.30 15.73
N LEU A 592 3.38 -19.37 16.66
CA LEU A 592 2.64 -19.48 17.92
C LEU A 592 1.27 -18.84 17.72
N TYR A 593 0.19 -19.48 18.16
CA TYR A 593 -1.15 -18.92 18.00
C TYR A 593 -2.13 -19.41 19.06
N THR A 594 -3.07 -18.54 19.45
CA THR A 594 -4.15 -18.87 20.40
C THR A 594 -5.44 -19.25 19.68
N HIS A 595 -5.68 -18.70 18.48
CA HIS A 595 -6.87 -19.00 17.68
C HIS A 595 -6.60 -18.94 16.16
N VAL A 596 -7.33 -19.75 15.39
CA VAL A 596 -7.14 -19.89 13.92
C VAL A 596 -7.54 -18.62 13.16
N SER A 597 -8.42 -17.78 13.73
CA SER A 597 -8.80 -16.49 13.15
C SER A 597 -7.64 -15.48 13.08
N ALA A 598 -6.66 -15.56 13.99
CA ALA A 598 -5.51 -14.68 14.01
C ALA A 598 -4.43 -15.07 12.96
N LEU A 599 -4.53 -16.27 12.39
CA LEU A 599 -3.59 -16.76 11.39
C LEU A 599 -3.83 -16.13 10.02
N ASP A 600 -2.75 -15.86 9.30
CA ASP A 600 -2.83 -15.43 7.90
C ASP A 600 -3.52 -16.51 7.03
N ASN A 601 -4.21 -16.08 5.96
CA ASN A 601 -4.99 -16.99 5.10
C ASN A 601 -4.16 -18.12 4.49
N ARG A 602 -2.84 -17.93 4.27
CA ARG A 602 -1.96 -18.96 3.70
C ARG A 602 -1.59 -20.01 4.75
N VAL A 603 -1.23 -19.58 5.96
CA VAL A 603 -0.92 -20.44 7.10
C VAL A 603 -2.16 -21.21 7.52
N ARG A 604 -3.32 -20.54 7.60
CA ARG A 604 -4.60 -21.18 7.89
C ARG A 604 -4.89 -22.32 6.90
N LYS A 605 -4.88 -22.03 5.59
CA LYS A 605 -5.06 -23.06 4.55
C LYS A 605 -4.03 -24.17 4.63
N SER A 606 -2.77 -23.84 4.91
CA SER A 606 -1.70 -24.83 5.03
C SER A 606 -1.90 -25.78 6.21
N LEU A 607 -2.41 -25.27 7.33
CA LEU A 607 -2.77 -26.06 8.50
C LEU A 607 -4.05 -26.87 8.28
N GLU A 608 -5.11 -26.24 7.74
CA GLU A 608 -6.40 -26.90 7.43
C GLU A 608 -6.25 -28.09 6.47
N ASN A 609 -5.45 -27.92 5.40
CA ASN A 609 -5.17 -28.96 4.42
C ASN A 609 -4.39 -30.16 5.00
N ARG A 610 -3.75 -30.01 6.17
CA ARG A 610 -2.99 -31.08 6.83
C ARG A 610 -3.74 -31.69 8.02
N THR A 611 -4.63 -30.94 8.66
CA THR A 611 -5.48 -31.45 9.76
C THR A 611 -6.48 -32.53 9.30
N SER A 612 -6.78 -32.63 8.01
CA SER A 612 -7.57 -33.74 7.43
C SER A 612 -6.87 -35.11 7.49
N HIS A 613 -5.56 -35.16 7.78
CA HIS A 613 -4.75 -36.38 7.82
C HIS A 613 -4.04 -36.62 9.17
N GLY A 614 -4.57 -36.04 10.25
CA GLY A 614 -4.02 -36.16 11.60
C GLY A 614 -3.33 -34.87 12.07
N SER A 615 -3.11 -34.78 13.38
CA SER A 615 -2.63 -33.63 14.14
C SER A 615 -1.17 -33.22 13.80
N SER A 616 -0.87 -32.90 12.54
CA SER A 616 0.48 -32.54 12.08
C SER A 616 0.70 -31.03 12.18
N TRP A 617 1.36 -30.61 13.25
CA TRP A 617 1.87 -29.24 13.50
C TRP A 617 3.23 -28.98 12.84
N ILE A 618 3.88 -30.03 12.32
CA ILE A 618 5.05 -29.94 11.45
C ILE A 618 4.53 -29.83 10.01
N VAL A 619 4.80 -28.70 9.36
CA VAL A 619 4.35 -28.41 8.00
C VAL A 619 5.57 -28.32 7.08
N SER A 620 5.67 -29.21 6.10
CA SER A 620 6.68 -29.07 5.06
C SER A 620 6.21 -28.04 4.03
N GLN A 621 6.91 -26.91 3.93
CA GLN A 621 6.71 -25.93 2.86
C GLN A 621 7.24 -26.49 1.54
#